data_AF-A0A2I0XA88-F1
#
_entry.id   AF-A0A2I0XA88-F1
#
_cell.length_a   1.000
_cell.length_b   1.000
_cell.length_c   1.000
_cell.angle_alpha   90.00
_cell.angle_beta   90.00
_cell.angle_gamma   90.00
#
_symmetry.space_group_name_H-M   'P 1'
#
loop_
_entity.id
_entity.type
_entity.pdbx_description
1 polymer ?
#
loop_
_entity_poly.entity_id
_entity_poly.type
_entity_poly.pdbx_seq_one_letter_code
_entity_poly.pdbx_strand_id
1 'polypeptide(L)'
;MIRFTVDEAGYWKVKKFIENHYHDLPRLEDRHLLRSCRNMCDEKAFVLKAMTDAGIRTIDAFSFIADEVGGVENIRFTRRDAYNFSGQGHPGNLLTSIWKTSKEGHFISCERCNMTLYNKTLLLNIPHCQQLVD
;
A
#
# COMPACT_ATOMS: atom_id res chain seq x y z
N MET A 1 19.76 1.21 -3.93
CA MET A 1 19.35 0.03 -3.09
C MET A 1 19.79 0.25 -1.65
N ILE A 2 18.90 0.04 -0.67
CA ILE A 2 19.23 0.14 0.77
C ILE A 2 19.20 -1.26 1.39
N ARG A 3 20.21 -1.61 2.19
CA ARG A 3 20.25 -2.83 2.99
C ARG A 3 20.16 -2.47 4.46
N PHE A 4 19.25 -3.13 5.16
CA PHE A 4 19.05 -2.96 6.59
C PHE A 4 19.62 -4.15 7.37
N THR A 5 19.96 -3.92 8.63
CA THR A 5 20.25 -4.95 9.63
C THR A 5 19.56 -4.60 10.93
N VAL A 6 19.26 -5.62 11.72
CA VAL A 6 18.73 -5.47 13.07
C VAL A 6 19.91 -5.65 14.04
N ASP A 7 20.04 -4.75 15.02
CA ASP A 7 21.05 -4.91 16.06
C ASP A 7 20.57 -5.82 17.22
N GLU A 8 21.46 -6.07 18.18
CA GLU A 8 21.16 -6.94 19.32
C GLU A 8 20.01 -6.42 20.20
N ALA A 9 19.73 -5.11 20.15
CA ALA A 9 18.63 -4.47 20.86
C ALA A 9 17.33 -4.41 20.03
N GLY A 10 17.33 -4.95 18.80
CA GLY A 10 16.16 -5.02 17.94
C GLY A 10 15.93 -3.77 17.06
N TYR A 11 16.85 -2.82 17.03
CA TYR A 11 16.71 -1.62 16.21
C TYR A 11 17.20 -1.83 14.78
N TRP A 12 16.46 -1.27 13.82
CA TRP A 12 16.83 -1.27 12.41
C TRP A 12 17.91 -0.23 12.14
N LYS A 13 19.01 -0.67 11.53
CA LYS A 13 20.12 0.18 11.08
C LYS A 13 20.34 0.02 9.59
N VAL A 14 20.67 1.11 8.91
CA VAL A 14 21.10 1.07 7.51
C VAL A 14 22.52 0.52 7.47
N LYS A 15 22.70 -0.66 6.88
CA LYS A 15 24.01 -1.30 6.70
C LYS A 15 24.73 -0.82 5.45
N LYS A 16 23.98 -0.61 4.37
CA LYS A 16 24.55 -0.21 3.08
C LYS A 16 23.54 0.60 2.28
N PHE A 17 23.98 1.75 1.79
CA PHE A 17 23.29 2.52 0.76
C PHE A 17 24.09 2.41 -0.53
N ILE A 18 23.47 1.89 -1.59
CA ILE A 18 24.03 1.85 -2.94
C ILE A 18 23.26 2.87 -3.76
N GLU A 19 23.90 4.01 -4.02
CA GLU A 19 23.33 5.09 -4.82
C GLU A 19 23.46 4.83 -6.32
N ASN A 20 24.57 4.24 -6.76
CA ASN A 20 24.82 4.00 -8.18
C ASN A 20 24.01 2.81 -8.71
N HIS A 21 23.27 3.04 -9.79
CA HIS A 21 22.42 2.06 -10.46
C HIS A 21 22.89 1.91 -11.92
N TYR A 22 22.82 0.69 -12.46
CA TYR A 22 23.13 0.41 -13.88
C TYR A 22 21.97 0.76 -14.83
N HIS A 23 20.93 1.37 -14.31
CA HIS A 23 19.74 1.80 -15.04
C HIS A 23 19.21 3.08 -14.41
N ASP A 24 18.44 3.84 -15.17
CA ASP A 24 17.79 5.05 -14.67
C ASP A 24 16.81 4.71 -13.55
N LEU A 25 16.67 5.64 -12.60
CA LEU A 25 15.62 5.55 -11.61
C LEU A 25 14.25 5.72 -12.28
N PRO A 26 13.19 5.07 -11.74
CA PRO A 26 11.83 5.24 -12.26
C PRO A 26 11.43 6.72 -12.28
N ARG A 27 10.80 7.16 -13.36
CA ARG A 27 10.26 8.51 -13.46
C ARG A 27 9.03 8.65 -12.56
N LEU A 28 8.63 9.90 -12.30
CA LEU A 28 7.45 10.18 -11.50
C LEU A 28 6.18 9.63 -12.16
N GLU A 29 6.11 9.69 -13.49
CA GLU A 29 5.02 9.10 -14.28
C GLU A 29 4.91 7.58 -14.06
N ASP A 30 6.03 6.89 -13.88
CA ASP A 30 6.10 5.43 -13.69
C ASP A 30 5.86 4.99 -12.24
N ARG A 31 5.63 5.94 -11.32
CA ARG A 31 5.48 5.65 -9.89
C ARG A 31 4.35 4.66 -9.60
N HIS A 32 3.27 4.69 -10.38
CA HIS A 32 2.15 3.75 -10.27
C HIS A 32 2.55 2.28 -10.55
N LEU A 33 3.69 2.05 -11.21
CA LEU A 33 4.25 0.71 -11.45
C LEU A 33 5.04 0.18 -10.24
N LEU A 34 5.53 1.06 -9.36
CA LEU A 34 6.29 0.68 -8.18
C LEU A 34 5.37 0.15 -7.09
N ARG A 35 5.60 -1.09 -6.65
CA ARG A 35 4.76 -1.73 -5.61
C ARG A 35 4.69 -0.92 -4.32
N SER A 36 5.80 -0.30 -3.90
CA SER A 36 5.86 0.55 -2.69
C SER A 36 5.03 1.83 -2.81
N CYS A 37 4.70 2.25 -4.02
CA CYS A 37 3.92 3.45 -4.28
C CYS A 37 2.47 3.14 -4.65
N ARG A 38 2.13 1.85 -4.78
CA ARG A 38 0.75 1.44 -5.01
C ARG A 38 -0.02 1.44 -3.71
N ASN A 39 -1.12 2.18 -3.68
CA ASN A 39 -2.06 2.25 -2.59
C ASN A 39 -3.47 2.44 -3.16
N MET A 40 -4.37 1.50 -2.87
CA MET A 40 -5.79 1.65 -3.17
C MET A 40 -6.43 2.37 -1.98
N CYS A 41 -6.66 3.67 -2.12
CA CYS A 41 -7.30 4.43 -1.06
C CYS A 41 -8.79 4.08 -0.94
N ASP A 42 -9.34 4.27 0.26
CA ASP A 42 -10.70 3.87 0.61
C ASP A 42 -11.75 4.50 -0.31
N GLU A 43 -11.53 5.75 -0.76
CA GLU A 43 -12.45 6.46 -1.64
C GLU A 43 -12.52 5.80 -3.01
N LYS A 44 -11.37 5.44 -3.61
CA LYS A 44 -11.33 4.79 -4.92
C LYS A 44 -11.75 3.33 -4.82
N ALA A 45 -11.45 2.66 -3.71
CA ALA A 45 -11.94 1.32 -3.39
C ALA A 45 -13.47 1.29 -3.32
N PHE A 46 -14.07 2.29 -2.67
CA PHE A 46 -15.52 2.44 -2.56
C PHE A 46 -16.18 2.65 -3.93
N VAL A 47 -15.65 3.56 -4.75
CA VAL A 47 -16.15 3.79 -6.12
C VAL A 47 -16.04 2.53 -6.95
N LEU A 48 -14.88 1.84 -6.91
CA LEU A 48 -14.67 0.59 -7.61
C LEU A 48 -15.71 -0.46 -7.21
N LYS A 49 -15.95 -0.60 -5.90
CA LYS A 49 -16.96 -1.53 -5.36
C LYS A 49 -18.37 -1.18 -5.83
N ALA A 50 -18.78 0.09 -5.71
CA ALA A 50 -20.10 0.53 -6.11
C ALA A 50 -20.37 0.26 -7.61
N MET A 51 -19.37 0.47 -8.46
CA MET A 51 -19.47 0.17 -9.89
C MET A 51 -19.57 -1.34 -10.14
N THR A 52 -18.75 -2.17 -9.46
CA THR A 52 -18.83 -3.62 -9.61
C THR A 52 -20.13 -4.21 -9.07
N ASP A 53 -20.65 -3.67 -7.97
CA ASP A 53 -21.94 -4.07 -7.39
C ASP A 53 -23.10 -3.70 -8.32
N ALA A 54 -22.96 -2.63 -9.10
CA ALA A 54 -23.89 -2.25 -10.18
C ALA A 54 -23.74 -3.09 -11.47
N GLY A 55 -22.86 -4.10 -11.47
CA GLY A 55 -22.64 -4.99 -12.61
C GLY A 55 -21.67 -4.44 -13.67
N ILE A 56 -21.00 -3.31 -13.41
CA ILE A 56 -19.96 -2.79 -14.30
C ILE A 56 -18.72 -3.65 -14.15
N ARG A 57 -18.10 -4.04 -15.27
CA ARG A 57 -16.88 -4.87 -15.23
C ARG A 57 -15.77 -4.08 -14.54
N THR A 58 -14.96 -4.76 -13.71
CA THR A 58 -13.82 -4.15 -13.00
C THR A 58 -12.89 -3.36 -13.92
N ILE A 59 -12.73 -3.77 -15.18
CA ILE A 59 -11.90 -3.06 -16.16
C ILE A 59 -12.50 -1.72 -16.61
N ASP A 60 -13.82 -1.65 -16.75
CA ASP A 60 -14.53 -0.44 -17.15
C ASP A 60 -14.56 0.54 -15.96
N ALA A 61 -14.80 0.02 -14.75
CA ALA A 61 -14.73 0.78 -13.51
C ALA A 61 -13.32 1.35 -13.25
N PHE A 62 -12.27 0.53 -13.46
CA PHE A 62 -10.89 1.00 -13.39
C PHE A 62 -10.62 2.13 -14.40
N SER A 63 -11.06 1.97 -15.65
CA SER A 63 -10.83 2.97 -16.71
C SER A 63 -11.52 4.28 -16.38
N PHE A 64 -12.77 4.24 -15.91
CA PHE A 64 -13.48 5.41 -15.40
C PHE A 64 -12.70 6.12 -14.29
N ILE A 65 -12.23 5.39 -13.27
CA ILE A 65 -11.47 6.01 -12.17
C ILE A 65 -10.16 6.63 -12.69
N ALA A 66 -9.49 5.99 -13.65
CA ALA A 66 -8.27 6.52 -14.26
C ALA A 66 -8.56 7.82 -15.02
N ASP A 67 -9.63 7.87 -15.80
CA ASP A 67 -10.03 9.07 -16.55
C ASP A 67 -10.39 10.22 -15.59
N GLU A 68 -11.11 9.93 -14.49
CA GLU A 68 -11.46 10.91 -13.46
C GLU A 68 -10.24 11.54 -12.75
N VAL A 69 -9.13 10.80 -12.64
CA VAL A 69 -7.87 11.33 -12.06
C VAL A 69 -6.91 11.84 -13.13
N GLY A 70 -7.35 11.93 -14.38
CA GLY A 70 -6.58 12.46 -15.50
C GLY A 70 -5.47 11.53 -15.98
N GLY A 71 -5.60 10.22 -15.79
CA GLY A 71 -4.68 9.22 -16.33
C GLY A 71 -4.33 8.08 -15.38
N VAL A 72 -3.79 7.00 -15.94
CA VAL A 72 -3.39 5.81 -15.16
C VAL A 72 -2.11 6.04 -14.34
N GLU A 73 -1.32 7.02 -14.71
CA GLU A 73 -0.15 7.48 -13.96
C GLU A 73 -0.55 8.15 -12.63
N ASN A 74 -1.76 8.71 -12.60
CA ASN A 74 -2.33 9.38 -11.43
C ASN A 74 -3.13 8.42 -10.54
N ILE A 75 -3.50 7.24 -11.07
CA ILE A 75 -4.10 6.17 -10.27
C ILE A 75 -2.99 5.46 -9.48
N ARG A 76 -3.10 5.46 -8.16
CA ARG A 76 -2.10 4.82 -7.28
C ARG A 76 -2.29 3.30 -7.19
N PHE A 77 -3.04 2.65 -8.07
CA PHE A 77 -3.20 1.19 -8.07
C PHE A 77 -3.34 0.67 -9.49
N THR A 78 -2.96 -0.58 -9.72
CA THR A 78 -3.00 -1.18 -11.06
C THR A 78 -4.34 -1.86 -11.34
N ARG A 79 -4.60 -2.15 -12.62
CA ARG A 79 -5.72 -3.02 -13.02
C ARG A 79 -5.76 -4.33 -12.23
N ARG A 80 -4.61 -4.95 -11.99
CA ARG A 80 -4.50 -6.19 -11.21
C ARG A 80 -4.94 -5.99 -9.75
N ASP A 81 -4.58 -4.87 -9.15
CA ASP A 81 -4.99 -4.56 -7.78
C ASP A 81 -6.52 -4.39 -7.71
N ALA A 82 -7.13 -3.76 -8.71
CA ALA A 82 -8.59 -3.65 -8.84
C ALA A 82 -9.27 -5.03 -8.91
N TYR A 83 -8.77 -5.94 -9.74
CA TYR A 83 -9.28 -7.32 -9.80
C TYR A 83 -9.11 -8.09 -8.49
N ASN A 84 -7.95 -7.96 -7.84
CA ASN A 84 -7.68 -8.61 -6.56
C ASN A 84 -8.63 -8.12 -5.46
N PHE A 85 -9.01 -6.84 -5.51
CA PHE A 85 -9.97 -6.24 -4.60
C PHE A 85 -11.39 -6.75 -4.87
N SER A 86 -11.84 -6.75 -6.13
CA SER A 86 -13.17 -7.26 -6.49
C SER A 86 -13.35 -8.76 -6.24
N GLY A 87 -12.27 -9.55 -6.32
CA GLY A 87 -12.30 -11.01 -6.14
C GLY A 87 -12.19 -11.48 -4.68
N GLN A 88 -11.72 -10.63 -3.77
CA GLN A 88 -11.65 -10.96 -2.34
C GLN A 88 -12.95 -10.49 -1.67
N GLY A 89 -13.85 -11.43 -1.35
CA GLY A 89 -14.99 -11.14 -0.48
C GLY A 89 -14.49 -10.50 0.82
N HIS A 90 -14.90 -9.27 1.12
CA HIS A 90 -14.32 -8.51 2.21
C HIS A 90 -14.69 -9.07 3.60
N PRO A 91 -13.72 -9.21 4.52
CA PRO A 91 -14.01 -9.25 5.94
C PRO A 91 -14.36 -7.83 6.38
N GLY A 92 -15.59 -7.63 6.86
CA GLY A 92 -15.97 -6.37 7.49
C GLY A 92 -15.10 -6.14 8.73
N ASN A 93 -14.25 -5.10 8.69
CA ASN A 93 -13.84 -4.23 9.80
C ASN A 93 -12.69 -3.30 9.35
N LEU A 94 -12.94 -1.98 9.40
CA LEU A 94 -12.05 -0.90 8.96
C LEU A 94 -10.71 -0.78 9.73
N LEU A 95 -10.59 -1.43 10.89
CA LEU A 95 -9.35 -1.40 11.69
C LEU A 95 -8.35 -2.49 11.29
N THR A 96 -8.84 -3.61 10.72
CA THR A 96 -8.00 -4.73 10.27
C THR A 96 -7.50 -4.59 8.84
N SER A 97 -8.09 -3.71 8.04
CA SER A 97 -7.66 -3.43 6.65
C SER A 97 -6.41 -2.56 6.58
N ILE A 98 -6.22 -1.67 7.55
CA ILE A 98 -5.06 -0.77 7.57
C ILE A 98 -3.80 -1.53 7.96
N TRP A 99 -3.93 -2.57 8.79
CA TRP A 99 -2.82 -3.20 9.50
C TRP A 99 -2.91 -4.73 9.39
N LYS A 100 -2.07 -5.36 8.56
CA LYS A 100 -2.00 -6.82 8.46
C LYS A 100 -1.05 -7.40 9.50
N THR A 101 -1.56 -8.27 10.35
CA THR A 101 -0.77 -9.09 11.27
C THR A 101 -0.16 -10.28 10.55
N SER A 102 1.11 -10.60 10.84
CA SER A 102 1.72 -11.85 10.36
C SER A 102 1.01 -13.07 10.96
N LYS A 103 1.06 -14.22 10.26
CA LYS A 103 0.50 -15.50 10.75
C LYS A 103 1.10 -15.94 12.09
N GLU A 104 2.30 -15.45 12.41
CA GLU A 104 3.02 -15.72 13.65
C GLU A 104 2.84 -14.59 14.70
N GLY A 105 2.12 -13.52 14.36
CA GLY A 105 1.78 -12.42 15.28
C GLY A 105 2.96 -11.49 15.64
N HIS A 106 4.08 -11.59 14.92
CA HIS A 106 5.32 -10.86 15.24
C HIS A 106 5.40 -9.44 14.67
N PHE A 107 4.68 -9.16 13.58
CA PHE A 107 4.64 -7.82 12.97
C PHE A 107 3.24 -7.41 12.51
N ILE A 108 3.04 -6.10 12.42
CA ILE A 108 1.85 -5.45 11.89
C ILE A 108 2.28 -4.50 10.76
N SER A 109 1.83 -4.73 9.52
CA SER A 109 2.17 -3.89 8.37
C SER A 109 1.04 -2.93 8.00
N CYS A 110 1.33 -1.64 7.92
CA CYS A 110 0.42 -0.60 7.45
C CYS A 110 0.31 -0.65 5.93
N GLU A 111 -0.86 -0.97 5.40
CA GLU A 111 -1.10 -0.99 3.95
C GLU A 111 -1.18 0.42 3.36
N ARG A 112 -1.38 1.44 4.21
CA ARG A 112 -1.51 2.85 3.79
C ARG A 112 -0.17 3.54 3.54
N CYS A 113 0.86 3.23 4.35
CA CYS A 113 2.18 3.86 4.28
C CYS A 113 3.33 2.85 4.10
N ASN A 114 3.03 1.58 3.85
CA ASN A 114 4.00 0.49 3.68
C ASN A 114 5.00 0.37 4.85
N MET A 115 4.52 0.69 6.05
CA MET A 115 5.28 0.70 7.32
C MET A 115 5.12 -0.64 8.02
N THR A 116 6.19 -1.23 8.57
CA THR A 116 6.09 -2.50 9.31
C THR A 116 6.47 -2.25 10.77
N LEU A 117 5.55 -2.47 11.71
CA LEU A 117 5.79 -2.40 13.15
C LEU A 117 6.07 -3.80 13.69
N TYR A 118 7.16 -3.97 14.44
CA TYR A 118 7.48 -5.22 15.14
C TYR A 118 7.19 -5.03 16.63
N ASN A 119 6.54 -6.03 17.24
CA ASN A 119 6.20 -6.15 18.68
C ASN A 119 4.81 -5.64 19.13
N LYS A 120 3.96 -6.58 19.58
CA LYS A 120 2.59 -6.37 20.10
C LYS A 120 2.52 -5.53 21.38
N THR A 121 3.62 -5.32 22.09
CA THR A 121 3.60 -4.64 23.40
C THR A 121 3.36 -3.12 23.31
N LEU A 122 3.38 -2.54 22.10
CA LEU A 122 3.07 -1.12 21.84
C LEU A 122 1.59 -0.86 21.52
N LEU A 123 0.70 -1.84 21.70
CA LEU A 123 -0.74 -1.77 21.40
C LEU A 123 -1.52 -0.65 22.14
N LEU A 124 -0.93 0.01 23.15
CA LEU A 124 -1.56 1.15 23.83
C LEU A 124 -1.26 2.50 23.17
N ASN A 125 -0.37 2.56 22.18
CA ASN A 125 -0.04 3.80 21.44
C ASN A 125 0.18 3.49 19.95
N ILE A 126 -0.84 2.94 19.27
CA ILE A 126 -0.83 2.89 17.80
C ILE A 126 -0.91 4.34 17.30
N PRO A 127 0.14 4.89 16.67
CA PRO A 127 0.09 6.28 16.21
C PRO A 127 -0.95 6.38 15.09
N HIS A 128 -1.81 7.38 15.17
CA HIS A 128 -2.60 7.77 14.01
C HIS A 128 -1.61 8.13 12.88
N CYS A 129 -1.78 7.54 11.69
CA CYS A 129 -0.84 7.62 10.56
C CYS A 129 -0.57 9.05 10.02
N GLN A 130 -1.07 10.09 10.69
CA GLN A 130 -0.94 11.49 10.32
C GLN A 130 0.38 12.16 10.79
N GLN A 131 1.23 11.49 11.59
CA GLN A 131 2.32 12.17 12.32
C GLN A 131 3.75 11.92 11.81
N LEU A 132 3.96 11.57 10.54
CA LEU A 132 5.31 11.52 9.96
C LEU A 132 5.40 12.42 8.73
N VAL A 133 5.30 13.72 8.99
CA VAL A 133 5.93 14.76 8.17
C VAL A 133 6.89 15.46 9.11
N ASP A 134 8.17 15.11 9.00
CA ASP A 134 9.37 15.94 9.11
C ASP A 134 10.62 15.04 8.99
#